data_AF-A0A2M7APL5-F1
#
_entry.id   AF-A0A2M7APL5-F1
#
_cell.length_a   1.000
_cell.length_b   1.000
_cell.length_c   1.000
_cell.angle_alpha   90.00
_cell.angle_beta   90.00
_cell.angle_gamma   90.00
#
_symmetry.space_group_name_H-M   'P 1'
#
loop_
_entity.id
_entity.type
_entity.pdbx_description
1 polymer ?
#
loop_
_entity_poly.entity_id
_entity_poly.type
_entity_poly.pdbx_seq_one_letter_code
_entity_poly.pdbx_strand_id
1 'polypeptide(L)'
;MEFPSFVTGFSDGEACFSVSFSFRKKLKTGIEVRPSFCIAQHKRNLSLLKEVRDYFDCGSIRFSKRDQNYKFEARSIKDLTDKVVPHFRKHKLQSTKKEDFEKFDIICQLISSNHHRSKDYLVQIIELAYQMNESGKRKHTKEKLLKHLSKMKR
;
A
#
# COMPACT_ATOMS: atom_id res chain seq x y z
N MET A 1 -16.22 19.74 -10.94
CA MET A 1 -14.99 19.18 -10.36
C MET A 1 -14.67 17.93 -11.15
N GLU A 2 -13.48 17.84 -11.76
CA GLU A 2 -13.06 16.66 -12.51
C GLU A 2 -12.99 15.43 -11.60
N PHE A 3 -13.46 14.27 -12.08
CA PHE A 3 -13.48 13.02 -11.29
C PHE A 3 -12.11 12.64 -10.69
N PRO A 4 -10.96 12.81 -11.38
CA PRO A 4 -9.64 12.64 -10.78
C PRO A 4 -9.40 13.48 -9.51
N SER A 5 -9.75 14.78 -9.54
CA SER A 5 -9.56 15.65 -8.38
C SER A 5 -10.46 15.23 -7.21
N PHE A 6 -11.67 14.77 -7.52
CA PHE A 6 -12.55 14.17 -6.53
C PHE A 6 -11.94 12.90 -5.91
N VAL A 7 -11.40 11.97 -6.72
CA VAL A 7 -10.75 10.74 -6.23
C VAL A 7 -9.56 11.08 -5.33
N THR A 8 -8.77 12.10 -5.66
CA THR A 8 -7.66 12.56 -4.82
C THR A 8 -8.16 13.09 -3.47
N GLY A 9 -9.14 13.99 -3.47
CA GLY A 9 -9.70 14.54 -2.23
C GLY A 9 -10.38 13.47 -1.36
N PHE A 10 -11.13 12.56 -1.98
CA PHE A 10 -11.73 11.42 -1.31
C PHE A 10 -10.66 10.50 -0.68
N SER A 11 -9.57 10.26 -1.41
CA SER A 11 -8.46 9.46 -0.90
C SER A 11 -7.72 10.15 0.25
N ASP A 12 -7.64 11.48 0.22
CA ASP A 12 -7.00 12.27 1.28
C ASP A 12 -7.74 12.14 2.62
N GLY A 13 -9.05 11.89 2.59
CA GLY A 13 -9.85 11.57 3.79
C GLY A 13 -9.86 10.07 4.13
N GLU A 14 -10.21 9.23 3.16
CA GLU A 14 -10.68 7.85 3.40
C GLU A 14 -9.68 6.76 3.00
N ALA A 15 -8.66 7.10 2.21
CA ALA A 15 -7.72 6.10 1.72
C ALA A 15 -6.60 5.78 2.72
N CYS A 16 -5.95 4.64 2.51
CA CYS A 16 -4.76 4.21 3.21
C CYS A 16 -3.75 3.63 2.22
N PHE A 17 -2.53 4.19 2.25
CA PHE A 17 -1.34 3.61 1.62
C PHE A 17 -0.61 2.80 2.68
N SER A 18 -0.44 1.50 2.47
CA SER A 18 0.14 0.62 3.48
C SER A 18 1.13 -0.37 2.88
N VAL A 19 2.14 -0.73 3.65
CA VAL A 19 3.09 -1.78 3.32
C VAL A 19 3.11 -2.77 4.47
N SER A 20 2.70 -4.01 4.18
CA SER A 20 2.68 -5.10 5.16
C SER A 20 3.71 -6.15 4.82
N PHE A 21 4.14 -6.91 5.84
CA PHE A 21 5.16 -7.94 5.70
C PHE A 21 4.59 -9.29 6.13
N SER A 22 5.02 -10.36 5.46
CA SER A 22 4.68 -11.73 5.84
C SER A 22 5.89 -12.65 5.70
N PHE A 23 6.13 -13.50 6.69
CA PHE A 23 7.17 -14.51 6.59
C PHE A 23 6.78 -15.61 5.61
N ARG A 24 7.64 -15.87 4.63
CA ARG A 24 7.47 -16.88 3.58
C ARG A 24 8.78 -17.64 3.39
N LYS A 25 8.83 -18.86 3.94
CA LYS A 25 10.02 -19.73 3.89
C LYS A 25 10.54 -20.01 2.46
N LYS A 26 9.67 -19.95 1.45
CA LYS A 26 10.01 -20.20 0.05
C LYS A 26 10.72 -19.02 -0.65
N LEU A 27 10.70 -17.82 -0.05
CA LEU A 27 11.36 -16.65 -0.64
C LEU A 27 12.83 -16.60 -0.23
N LYS A 28 13.69 -16.09 -1.13
CA LYS A 28 15.12 -15.89 -0.89
C LYS A 28 15.43 -15.11 0.40
N THR A 29 14.61 -14.11 0.69
CA THR A 29 14.75 -13.26 1.89
C THR A 29 13.89 -13.73 3.07
N GLY A 30 13.10 -14.79 2.90
CA GLY A 30 12.14 -15.25 3.91
C GLY A 30 10.99 -14.27 4.21
N ILE A 31 10.95 -13.10 3.57
CA ILE A 31 10.00 -12.03 3.84
C ILE A 31 9.35 -11.57 2.52
N GLU A 32 8.03 -11.58 2.50
CA GLU A 32 7.20 -11.04 1.44
C GLU A 32 6.80 -9.60 1.79
N VAL A 33 7.06 -8.66 0.88
CA VAL A 33 6.62 -7.27 0.98
C VAL A 33 5.30 -7.10 0.23
N ARG A 34 4.31 -6.51 0.88
CA ARG A 34 2.94 -6.37 0.36
C ARG A 34 2.46 -4.92 0.45
N PRO A 35 2.73 -4.10 -0.58
CA PRO A 35 2.14 -2.79 -0.70
C PRO A 35 0.64 -2.91 -1.02
N SER A 36 -0.16 -1.98 -0.53
CA SER A 36 -1.59 -1.92 -0.79
C SER A 36 -2.11 -0.49 -0.69
N PHE A 37 -2.86 -0.09 -1.70
CA PHE A 37 -3.75 1.08 -1.64
C PHE A 37 -5.17 0.60 -1.35
N CYS A 38 -5.84 1.28 -0.43
CA CYS A 38 -7.14 0.87 0.10
C CYS A 38 -8.05 2.08 0.27
N ILE A 39 -9.34 1.92 -0.01
CA ILE A 39 -10.39 2.81 0.47
C ILE A 39 -11.50 1.97 1.12
N ALA A 40 -11.93 2.34 2.32
CA ALA A 40 -13.03 1.70 3.02
C ALA A 40 -14.23 2.65 3.12
N GLN A 41 -15.43 2.13 2.93
CA GLN A 41 -16.66 2.89 3.08
C GLN A 41 -17.80 2.03 3.61
N HIS A 42 -18.73 2.67 4.32
CA HIS A 42 -19.94 2.01 4.78
C HIS A 42 -20.75 1.44 3.60
N LYS A 43 -21.48 0.34 3.82
CA LYS A 43 -22.23 -0.38 2.78
C LYS A 43 -23.17 0.47 1.91
N ARG A 44 -23.65 1.60 2.45
CA ARG A 44 -24.49 2.58 1.74
C ARG A 44 -23.76 3.26 0.58
N ASN A 45 -22.45 3.38 0.64
CA ASN A 45 -21.60 4.07 -0.35
C ASN A 45 -20.85 3.07 -1.25
N LEU A 46 -21.41 1.87 -1.48
CA LEU A 46 -20.79 0.87 -2.36
C LEU A 46 -20.64 1.37 -3.80
N SER A 47 -21.60 2.12 -4.32
CA SER A 47 -21.55 2.70 -5.67
C SER A 47 -20.27 3.50 -5.88
N LEU A 48 -19.93 4.34 -4.90
CA LEU A 48 -18.73 5.16 -4.94
C LEU A 48 -17.44 4.33 -5.05
N LEU A 49 -17.34 3.22 -4.30
CA LEU A 49 -16.18 2.33 -4.41
C LEU A 49 -16.11 1.64 -5.78
N LYS A 50 -17.25 1.36 -6.42
CA LYS A 50 -17.29 0.82 -7.78
C LYS A 50 -16.79 1.86 -8.78
N GLU A 51 -17.21 3.12 -8.68
CA GLU A 51 -16.72 4.21 -9.52
C GLU A 51 -15.20 4.40 -9.38
N VAL A 52 -14.67 4.35 -8.15
CA VAL A 52 -13.22 4.40 -7.91
C VAL A 52 -12.50 3.21 -8.54
N ARG A 53 -13.03 1.99 -8.38
CA ARG A 53 -12.46 0.78 -9.00
C ARG A 53 -12.43 0.92 -10.52
N ASP A 54 -13.53 1.36 -11.11
CA ASP A 54 -13.69 1.46 -12.56
C ASP A 54 -12.79 2.57 -13.13
N TYR A 55 -12.63 3.67 -12.40
CA TYR A 55 -11.67 4.73 -12.75
C TYR A 55 -10.20 4.28 -12.71
N PHE A 56 -9.80 3.57 -11.65
CA PHE A 56 -8.46 3.01 -11.58
C PHE A 56 -8.28 1.76 -12.46
N ASP A 57 -9.38 1.20 -12.99
CA ASP A 57 -9.41 -0.04 -13.76
C ASP A 57 -8.60 -1.19 -13.11
N CYS A 58 -8.60 -1.26 -11.78
CA CYS A 58 -7.86 -2.29 -11.05
C CYS A 58 -8.42 -2.52 -9.66
N GLY A 59 -7.80 -3.45 -8.93
CA GLY A 59 -8.19 -3.75 -7.56
C GLY A 59 -9.50 -4.52 -7.45
N SER A 60 -9.91 -4.73 -6.21
CA SER A 60 -11.07 -5.55 -5.88
C SER A 60 -11.86 -4.94 -4.73
N ILE A 61 -13.16 -5.21 -4.69
CA ILE A 61 -14.03 -4.76 -3.61
C ILE A 61 -14.46 -5.97 -2.80
N ARG A 62 -14.24 -5.93 -1.48
CA ARG A 62 -14.73 -6.96 -0.55
C ARG A 62 -15.62 -6.36 0.53
N PHE A 63 -16.56 -7.16 1.02
CA PHE A 63 -17.39 -6.78 2.17
C PHE A 63 -16.79 -7.30 3.49
N SER A 64 -16.73 -6.44 4.51
CA SER A 64 -16.46 -6.82 5.90
C SER A 64 -17.77 -6.84 6.68
N LYS A 65 -18.27 -8.04 7.02
CA LYS A 65 -19.47 -8.18 7.87
C LYS A 65 -19.26 -7.57 9.26
N ARG A 66 -18.04 -7.67 9.80
CA ARG A 66 -17.67 -7.16 11.12
C ARG A 66 -17.84 -5.64 11.21
N ASP A 67 -17.39 -4.94 10.18
CA ASP A 67 -17.33 -3.47 10.19
C ASP A 67 -18.48 -2.85 9.40
N GLN A 68 -19.36 -3.67 8.79
CA GLN A 68 -20.43 -3.25 7.86
C GLN A 68 -19.94 -2.36 6.70
N ASN A 69 -18.67 -2.50 6.34
CA ASN A 69 -17.98 -1.70 5.34
C ASN A 69 -17.59 -2.54 4.12
N TYR A 70 -17.61 -1.91 2.94
CA TYR A 70 -16.88 -2.40 1.77
C TYR A 70 -15.48 -1.80 1.76
N LYS A 71 -14.55 -2.55 1.19
CA LYS A 71 -13.15 -2.14 1.00
C LYS A 71 -12.74 -2.34 -0.44
N PHE A 72 -12.46 -1.25 -1.14
CA PHE A 72 -11.68 -1.26 -2.36
C PHE A 72 -10.21 -1.46 -2.01
N GLU A 73 -9.51 -2.33 -2.74
CA GLU A 73 -8.09 -2.57 -2.50
C GLU A 73 -7.34 -2.98 -3.78
N ALA A 74 -6.29 -2.23 -4.09
CA ALA A 74 -5.29 -2.57 -5.11
C ALA A 74 -4.01 -3.09 -4.42
N ARG A 75 -3.53 -4.26 -4.85
CA ARG A 75 -2.34 -4.95 -4.29
C ARG A 75 -1.35 -5.43 -5.32
N SER A 76 -1.77 -5.61 -6.57
CA SER A 76 -0.88 -5.98 -7.66
C SER A 76 0.18 -4.90 -7.80
N ILE A 77 1.46 -5.27 -7.77
CA ILE A 77 2.52 -4.29 -7.93
C ILE A 77 2.40 -3.56 -9.27
N LYS A 78 1.98 -4.29 -10.32
CA LYS A 78 1.73 -3.73 -11.64
C LYS A 78 0.61 -2.68 -11.60
N ASP A 79 -0.52 -2.99 -10.98
CA ASP A 79 -1.64 -2.03 -10.90
C ASP A 79 -1.27 -0.79 -10.08
N LEU A 80 -0.50 -1.00 -9.01
CA LEU A 80 -0.01 0.09 -8.18
C LEU A 80 0.92 1.01 -8.98
N THR A 81 1.89 0.48 -9.72
CA THR A 81 2.85 1.28 -10.49
C THR A 81 2.27 1.90 -11.75
N ASP A 82 1.35 1.21 -12.42
CA ASP A 82 0.84 1.62 -13.73
C ASP A 82 -0.38 2.54 -13.63
N LYS A 83 -1.17 2.43 -12.54
CA LYS A 83 -2.47 3.10 -12.43
C LYS A 83 -2.57 3.99 -11.19
N VAL A 84 -2.32 3.44 -10.00
CA VAL A 84 -2.53 4.16 -8.73
C VAL A 84 -1.47 5.22 -8.47
N VAL A 85 -0.19 4.87 -8.56
CA VAL A 85 0.94 5.80 -8.32
C VAL A 85 0.92 6.98 -9.31
N PRO A 86 0.75 6.78 -10.63
CA PRO A 86 0.70 7.89 -11.58
C PRO A 86 -0.42 8.89 -11.29
N HIS A 87 -1.58 8.44 -10.80
CA HIS A 87 -2.65 9.33 -10.39
C HIS A 87 -2.20 10.29 -9.28
N PHE A 88 -1.62 9.78 -8.19
CA PHE A 88 -1.23 10.61 -7.05
C PHE A 88 0.05 11.42 -7.27
N ARG A 89 0.89 11.04 -8.25
CA ARG A 89 1.97 11.91 -8.76
C ARG A 89 1.42 13.14 -9.48
N LYS A 90 0.38 12.95 -10.30
CA LYS A 90 -0.27 14.03 -11.07
C LYS A 90 -1.19 14.88 -10.19
N HIS A 91 -1.96 14.24 -9.32
CA HIS A 91 -2.93 14.86 -8.43
C HIS A 91 -2.48 14.67 -6.98
N LYS A 92 -1.78 15.68 -6.45
CA LYS A 92 -1.12 15.60 -5.15
C LYS A 92 -2.13 15.61 -4.00
N LEU A 93 -1.94 14.70 -3.06
CA LEU A 93 -2.57 14.74 -1.74
C LEU A 93 -2.17 16.02 -1.00
N GLN A 94 -3.06 16.55 -0.17
CA GLN A 94 -2.86 17.79 0.58
C GLN A 94 -2.64 17.54 2.08
N SER A 95 -3.10 16.40 2.60
CA SER A 95 -2.88 16.01 4.00
C SER A 95 -1.48 15.41 4.23
N THR A 96 -1.21 15.03 5.49
CA THR A 96 -0.01 14.28 5.89
C THR A 96 0.12 12.93 5.16
N LYS A 97 -0.95 12.40 4.56
CA LYS A 97 -0.89 11.19 3.69
C LYS A 97 0.02 11.40 2.47
N LYS A 98 0.31 12.64 2.08
CA LYS A 98 1.28 12.93 1.01
C LYS A 98 2.65 12.32 1.29
N GLU A 99 3.16 12.48 2.52
CA GLU A 99 4.46 11.93 2.92
C GLU A 99 4.44 10.40 3.00
N ASP A 100 3.30 9.82 3.37
CA ASP A 100 3.10 8.37 3.32
C ASP A 100 3.10 7.86 1.88
N PHE A 101 2.42 8.58 0.98
CA PHE A 101 2.37 8.25 -0.45
C PHE A 101 3.76 8.33 -1.10
N GLU A 102 4.56 9.34 -0.79
CA GLU A 102 5.92 9.49 -1.35
C GLU A 102 6.80 8.28 -0.98
N LYS A 103 6.77 7.85 0.29
CA LYS A 103 7.46 6.62 0.73
C LYS A 103 6.87 5.37 0.08
N PHE A 104 5.54 5.30 -0.04
CA PHE A 104 4.84 4.19 -0.70
C PHE A 104 5.24 4.04 -2.17
N ASP A 105 5.35 5.15 -2.90
CA ASP A 105 5.79 5.18 -4.29
C ASP A 105 7.21 4.62 -4.41
N ILE A 106 8.16 5.12 -3.61
CA ILE A 106 9.54 4.61 -3.59
C ILE A 106 9.56 3.09 -3.37
N ILE A 107 8.79 2.60 -2.39
CA ILE A 107 8.69 1.16 -2.11
C ILE A 107 8.11 0.39 -3.31
N CYS A 108 7.08 0.91 -3.98
CA CYS A 108 6.52 0.29 -5.18
C CYS A 108 7.57 0.21 -6.31
N GLN A 109 8.36 1.26 -6.55
CA GLN A 109 9.42 1.23 -7.56
C GLN A 109 10.51 0.20 -7.23
N LEU A 110 10.91 0.11 -5.96
CA LEU A 110 11.87 -0.90 -5.50
C LEU A 110 11.33 -2.32 -5.70
N ILE A 111 10.05 -2.56 -5.44
CA ILE A 111 9.44 -3.88 -5.63
C ILE A 111 9.34 -4.22 -7.12
N SER A 112 8.87 -3.28 -7.95
CA SER A 112 8.74 -3.44 -9.40
C SER A 112 10.07 -3.77 -10.07
N SER A 113 11.15 -3.14 -9.59
CA SER A 113 12.53 -3.41 -10.03
C SER A 113 13.16 -4.65 -9.37
N ASN A 114 12.38 -5.49 -8.68
CA ASN A 114 12.83 -6.69 -7.97
C ASN A 114 13.86 -6.48 -6.84
N HIS A 115 14.12 -5.25 -6.41
CA HIS A 115 15.09 -4.94 -5.35
C HIS A 115 14.74 -5.58 -4.00
N HIS A 116 13.45 -5.79 -3.72
CA HIS A 116 12.96 -6.49 -2.53
C HIS A 116 13.51 -7.93 -2.34
N ARG A 117 14.15 -8.51 -3.37
CA ARG A 117 14.82 -9.81 -3.32
C ARG A 117 16.25 -9.73 -2.75
N SER A 118 16.81 -8.53 -2.63
CA SER A 118 18.09 -8.25 -1.98
C SER A 118 17.88 -7.95 -0.51
N LYS A 119 18.77 -8.43 0.36
CA LYS A 119 18.72 -8.16 1.80
C LYS A 119 18.87 -6.65 2.08
N ASP A 120 19.81 -5.99 1.40
CA ASP A 120 20.14 -4.58 1.66
C ASP A 120 18.99 -3.65 1.27
N TYR A 121 18.44 -3.84 0.08
CA TYR A 121 17.25 -3.09 -0.35
C TYR A 121 16.01 -3.45 0.46
N LEU A 122 15.88 -4.69 0.93
CA LEU A 122 14.76 -5.07 1.80
C LEU A 122 14.86 -4.39 3.18
N VAL A 123 16.07 -4.19 3.71
CA VAL A 123 16.27 -3.34 4.91
C VAL A 123 15.76 -1.93 4.63
N GLN A 124 16.14 -1.32 3.50
CA GLN A 124 15.67 0.03 3.13
C GLN A 124 14.14 0.10 3.00
N ILE A 125 13.51 -0.92 2.38
CA ILE A 125 12.05 -1.01 2.27
C ILE A 125 11.40 -1.11 3.66
N ILE A 126 11.96 -1.88 4.58
CA ILE A 126 11.47 -1.98 5.96
C ILE A 126 11.58 -0.62 6.65
N GLU A 127 12.73 0.05 6.55
CA GLU A 127 12.93 1.38 7.15
C GLU A 127 11.87 2.37 6.66
N LEU A 128 11.73 2.52 5.35
CA LEU A 128 10.72 3.40 4.74
C LEU A 128 9.30 3.03 5.17
N ALA A 129 8.97 1.74 5.18
CA ALA A 129 7.63 1.28 5.52
C ALA A 129 7.26 1.62 6.97
N TYR A 130 8.21 1.64 7.91
CA TYR A 130 7.95 1.98 9.32
C TYR A 130 7.96 3.48 9.61
N GLN A 131 8.39 4.30 8.66
CA GLN A 131 8.20 5.77 8.67
C GLN A 131 6.87 6.19 8.02
N MET A 132 6.02 5.23 7.65
CA MET A 132 4.68 5.50 7.15
C MET A 132 3.63 5.23 8.23
N ASN A 133 2.51 5.95 8.21
CA ASN A 133 1.35 5.73 9.07
C ASN A 133 1.76 5.54 10.55
N GLU A 134 2.31 6.57 11.20
CA GLU A 134 2.94 6.48 12.53
C GLU A 134 2.05 5.83 13.62
N SER A 135 0.73 6.02 13.56
CA SER A 135 -0.25 5.44 14.49
C SER A 135 -0.83 4.08 14.04
N GLY A 136 -0.36 3.55 12.90
CA GLY A 136 -0.87 2.33 12.28
C GLY A 136 -0.45 1.06 13.02
N LYS A 137 -1.41 0.15 13.24
CA LYS A 137 -1.13 -1.17 13.82
C LYS A 137 -0.27 -2.01 12.86
N ARG A 138 0.90 -2.45 13.33
CA ARG A 138 1.80 -3.35 12.58
C ARG A 138 1.73 -4.78 13.12
N LYS A 139 1.62 -5.76 12.21
CA LYS A 139 1.59 -7.19 12.58
C LYS A 139 2.95 -7.71 13.09
N HIS A 140 4.02 -7.13 12.59
CA HIS A 140 5.39 -7.46 12.96
C HIS A 140 6.08 -6.18 13.44
N THR A 141 7.05 -6.28 14.35
CA THR A 141 7.89 -5.14 14.69
C THR A 141 9.05 -5.05 13.71
N LYS A 142 9.62 -3.85 13.58
CA LYS A 142 10.77 -3.60 12.70
C LYS A 142 11.95 -4.49 13.10
N GLU A 143 12.24 -4.56 14.39
CA GLU A 143 13.32 -5.34 14.99
C GLU A 143 13.16 -6.83 14.65
N LYS A 144 11.93 -7.35 14.67
CA LYS A 144 11.65 -8.75 14.32
C LYS A 144 11.97 -9.05 12.85
N LEU A 145 11.64 -8.13 11.94
CA LEU A 145 11.94 -8.28 10.51
C LEU A 145 13.45 -8.19 10.27
N LEU A 146 14.12 -7.19 10.83
CA LEU A 146 15.57 -7.01 10.69
C LEU A 146 16.36 -8.18 11.29
N LYS A 147 15.95 -8.68 12.46
CA LYS A 147 16.54 -9.88 13.08
C LYS A 147 16.35 -11.15 12.25
N HIS A 148 15.27 -11.24 11.47
CA HIS A 148 15.09 -12.36 10.54
C HIS A 148 16.11 -12.29 9.41
N LEU A 149 16.34 -11.10 8.86
CA LEU A 149 17.29 -10.90 7.76
C LEU A 149 18.74 -11.17 8.18
N SER A 150 19.13 -10.77 9.40
CA SER A 150 20.50 -10.99 9.90
C SER A 150 20.83 -12.47 10.15
N LYS A 151 19.82 -13.30 10.42
CA LYS A 151 19.99 -14.75 10.64
C LYS A 151 20.15 -15.56 9.36
N MET A 152 19.82 -14.99 8.21
CA MET A 152 20.06 -15.65 6.94
C MET A 152 21.56 -15.53 6.63
N LYS A 153 22.32 -16.62 6.80
CA LYS A 153 23.73 -16.71 6.37
C LYS A 153 23.83 -16.37 4.86
N ARG A 154 25.00 -15.89 4.44
CA ARG A 154 25.30 -15.62 3.02
C ARG A 154 25.21 -16.90 2.21
#